data_AF-A0A7Y5TTT5-F1
#
_entry.id   AF-A0A7Y5TTT5-F1
#
_cell.length_a   1.000
_cell.length_b   1.000
_cell.length_c   1.000
_cell.angle_alpha   90.00
_cell.angle_beta   90.00
_cell.angle_gamma   90.00
#
_symmetry.space_group_name_H-M   'P 1'
#
loop_
_entity.id
_entity.type
_entity.pdbx_description
1 polymer ?
#
loop_
_entity_poly.entity_id
_entity_poly.type
_entity_poly.pdbx_seq_one_letter_code
_entity_poly.pdbx_strand_id
1 'polypeptide(L)'
;MLHDPGRAVLAAARRAALDADAPLLLAVSGGLDSMVLLHAMAAVARARVAVVATFDHGTGPAATAAATHVAREASALGLPVVVGRQAR
;
A
#
# COMPACT_ATOMS: atom_id res chain seq x y z
N MET A 1 26.07 14.08 -9.40
CA MET A 1 24.61 13.89 -9.42
C MET A 1 24.15 13.69 -7.99
N LEU A 2 23.32 14.57 -7.45
CA LEU A 2 22.68 14.32 -6.15
C LEU A 2 21.76 13.10 -6.29
N HIS A 3 21.92 12.13 -5.40
CA HIS A 3 21.02 11.00 -5.30
C HIS A 3 19.64 11.51 -4.87
N ASP A 4 18.63 11.29 -5.72
CA ASP A 4 17.22 11.55 -5.37
C ASP A 4 16.55 10.20 -5.05
N PRO A 5 16.49 9.83 -3.76
CA PRO A 5 15.89 8.56 -3.35
C PRO A 5 14.40 8.48 -3.68
N GLY A 6 13.69 9.61 -3.69
CA GLY A 6 12.26 9.64 -4.03
C GLY A 6 12.03 9.22 -5.48
N ARG A 7 12.81 9.79 -6.41
CA ARG A 7 12.76 9.40 -7.82
C ARG A 7 13.11 7.92 -8.03
N ALA A 8 14.08 7.39 -7.27
CA ALA A 8 14.45 5.98 -7.34
C ALA A 8 13.28 5.06 -6.91
N VAL A 9 12.61 5.39 -5.81
CA VAL A 9 11.43 4.64 -5.33
C VAL A 9 10.29 4.67 -6.36
N LEU A 10 9.97 5.84 -6.91
CA LEU A 10 8.92 5.98 -7.91
C LEU A 10 9.25 5.20 -9.20
N ALA A 11 10.51 5.21 -9.63
CA ALA A 11 10.96 4.43 -10.80
C ALA A 11 10.85 2.91 -10.55
N ALA A 12 11.26 2.45 -9.37
CA ALA A 12 11.14 1.04 -8.98
C ALA A 12 9.67 0.58 -8.91
N ALA A 13 8.79 1.39 -8.29
CA ALA A 13 7.36 1.13 -8.22
C ALA A 13 6.72 1.02 -9.62
N ARG A 14 7.04 1.97 -10.51
CA ARG A 14 6.56 1.95 -11.91
C ARG A 14 7.03 0.69 -12.63
N ARG A 15 8.32 0.35 -12.51
CA ARG A 15 8.89 -0.84 -13.15
C ARG A 15 8.21 -2.12 -12.66
N ALA A 16 8.06 -2.29 -11.34
CA ALA A 16 7.38 -3.45 -10.78
C ALA A 16 5.93 -3.59 -11.30
N ALA A 17 5.22 -2.48 -11.51
CA ALA A 17 3.86 -2.50 -12.04
C ALA A 17 3.76 -2.83 -13.54
N LEU A 18 4.80 -2.50 -14.32
CA LEU A 18 4.88 -2.80 -15.75
C LEU A 18 5.37 -4.22 -16.01
N ASP A 19 6.28 -4.72 -15.18
CA ASP A 19 6.85 -6.06 -15.28
C ASP A 19 5.86 -7.15 -14.79
N ALA A 20 4.78 -6.77 -14.09
CA ALA A 20 3.76 -7.69 -13.62
C ALA A 20 2.75 -8.05 -14.72
N ASP A 21 2.55 -9.35 -14.95
CA ASP A 21 1.58 -9.87 -15.94
C ASP A 21 0.12 -9.62 -15.56
N ALA A 22 -0.15 -9.39 -14.26
CA ALA A 22 -1.48 -9.16 -13.72
C ALA A 22 -1.53 -7.90 -12.83
N PRO A 23 -2.73 -7.34 -12.60
CA PRO A 23 -2.91 -6.30 -11.59
C PRO A 23 -2.41 -6.74 -10.21
N LEU A 24 -1.82 -5.79 -9.48
CA LEU A 24 -1.12 -6.02 -8.22
C LEU A 24 -2.05 -5.92 -7.01
N LEU A 25 -1.88 -6.84 -6.06
CA LEU A 25 -2.36 -6.70 -4.69
C LEU A 25 -1.24 -6.08 -3.85
N LEU A 26 -1.55 -5.03 -3.09
CA LEU A 26 -0.61 -4.38 -2.17
C LEU A 26 -0.88 -4.80 -0.74
N ALA A 27 0.04 -5.54 -0.12
CA ALA A 27 -0.01 -5.84 1.31
C ALA A 27 0.54 -4.64 2.10
N VAL A 28 -0.33 -3.98 2.88
CA VAL A 28 0.02 -2.76 3.60
C VAL A 28 -0.29 -2.94 5.09
N SER A 29 0.74 -2.89 5.93
CA SER A 29 0.62 -3.12 7.38
C SER A 29 0.27 -1.86 8.17
N GLY A 30 0.42 -0.68 7.56
CA GLY A 30 0.31 0.61 8.23
C GLY A 30 1.64 1.13 8.79
N GLY A 31 2.73 0.35 8.67
CA GLY A 31 4.08 0.82 8.94
C GLY A 31 4.59 1.76 7.84
N LEU A 32 5.56 2.62 8.19
CA LEU A 32 6.11 3.67 7.32
C LEU A 32 6.43 3.17 5.90
N ASP A 33 7.21 2.10 5.79
CA ASP A 33 7.66 1.58 4.49
C ASP A 33 6.48 1.16 3.61
N SER A 34 5.50 0.46 4.19
CA SER A 34 4.31 0.01 3.47
C SER A 34 3.39 1.16 3.06
N MET A 35 3.33 2.23 3.88
CA MET A 35 2.57 3.43 3.55
C MET A 35 3.26 4.22 2.44
N VAL A 36 4.58 4.37 2.49
CA VAL A 36 5.36 5.00 1.40
C VAL A 36 5.17 4.21 0.09
N LEU A 37 5.22 2.87 0.15
CA LEU A 37 4.93 2.02 -1.02
C LEU A 37 3.51 2.25 -1.55
N LEU A 38 2.50 2.31 -0.68
CA LEU A 38 1.12 2.62 -1.07
C LEU A 38 1.03 3.95 -1.83
N HIS A 39 1.60 5.02 -1.28
CA HIS A 39 1.59 6.34 -1.93
C HIS A 39 2.38 6.34 -3.25
N ALA A 40 3.53 5.68 -3.30
CA ALA A 40 4.32 5.56 -4.53
C ALA A 40 3.53 4.83 -5.64
N MET A 41 2.94 3.69 -5.33
CA MET A 41 2.12 2.92 -6.27
C MET A 41 0.89 3.69 -6.72
N ALA A 42 0.21 4.40 -5.81
CA ALA A 42 -0.91 5.26 -6.15
C ALA A 42 -0.50 6.40 -7.11
N ALA A 43 0.69 6.96 -6.96
CA ALA A 43 1.18 8.04 -7.79
C ALA A 43 1.55 7.60 -9.22
N VAL A 44 2.17 6.42 -9.39
CA VAL A 44 2.75 6.03 -10.70
C VAL A 44 2.10 4.83 -11.37
N ALA A 45 1.31 4.07 -10.63
CA ALA A 45 0.80 2.76 -11.04
C ALA A 45 -0.64 2.50 -10.59
N ARG A 46 -1.43 3.55 -10.31
CA ARG A 46 -2.82 3.45 -9.82
C ARG A 46 -3.67 2.42 -10.58
N ALA A 47 -3.64 2.46 -11.91
CA ALA A 47 -4.44 1.58 -12.76
C ALA A 47 -3.97 0.10 -12.75
N ARG A 48 -2.79 -0.18 -12.20
CA ARG A 48 -2.23 -1.54 -12.03
C ARG A 48 -2.49 -2.09 -10.63
N VAL A 49 -3.03 -1.31 -9.70
CA VAL A 49 -3.39 -1.81 -8.36
C VAL A 49 -4.80 -2.37 -8.39
N ALA A 50 -4.94 -3.69 -8.23
CA ALA A 50 -6.24 -4.33 -8.08
C ALA A 50 -6.85 -4.00 -6.72
N VAL A 51 -6.07 -4.12 -5.64
CA VAL A 51 -6.57 -3.93 -4.28
C VAL A 51 -5.42 -3.69 -3.30
N VAL A 52 -5.71 -2.90 -2.26
CA VAL A 52 -4.88 -2.79 -1.05
C VAL A 52 -5.44 -3.75 -0.01
N ALA A 53 -4.60 -4.64 0.54
CA ALA A 53 -4.96 -5.57 1.59
C ALA A 53 -4.25 -5.19 2.89
N THR A 54 -5.01 -5.05 3.96
CA THR A 54 -4.50 -4.84 5.32
C THR A 54 -5.17 -5.82 6.28
N PHE A 55 -4.47 -6.21 7.34
CA PHE A 55 -4.96 -7.19 8.30
C PHE A 55 -4.75 -6.70 9.74
N ASP A 56 -5.84 -6.64 10.51
CA ASP A 56 -5.78 -6.41 11.95
C ASP A 56 -5.50 -7.74 12.68
N HIS A 57 -4.26 -7.90 13.13
CA HIS A 57 -3.81 -9.07 13.90
C HIS A 57 -4.34 -9.11 15.35
N GLY A 58 -5.09 -8.11 15.81
CA GLY A 58 -5.68 -8.12 17.14
C GLY A 58 -4.69 -8.08 18.30
N THR A 59 -3.42 -7.73 18.06
CA THR A 59 -2.37 -7.65 19.08
C THR A 59 -2.53 -6.45 20.02
N GLY A 60 -3.47 -5.56 19.74
CA GLY A 60 -3.85 -4.44 20.60
C GLY A 60 -4.47 -3.29 19.81
N PRO A 61 -4.84 -2.18 20.50
CA PRO A 61 -5.47 -1.02 19.86
C PRO A 61 -4.65 -0.42 18.72
N ALA A 62 -3.32 -0.48 18.82
CA ALA A 62 -2.42 0.01 17.77
C ALA A 62 -2.54 -0.78 16.46
N ALA A 63 -2.76 -2.10 16.51
CA ALA A 63 -2.95 -2.93 15.32
C ALA A 63 -4.27 -2.58 14.60
N THR A 64 -5.35 -2.43 15.36
CA THR A 64 -6.64 -1.98 14.81
C THR A 64 -6.53 -0.56 14.24
N ALA A 65 -5.83 0.35 14.92
CA ALA A 65 -5.60 1.71 14.44
C ALA A 65 -4.78 1.74 13.14
N ALA A 66 -3.75 0.90 13.02
CA ALA A 66 -2.95 0.76 11.81
C ALA A 66 -3.81 0.28 10.62
N ALA A 67 -4.58 -0.80 10.79
CA ALA A 67 -5.46 -1.29 9.72
C ALA A 67 -6.54 -0.25 9.31
N THR A 68 -7.09 0.47 10.29
CA THR A 68 -8.04 1.57 10.04
C THR A 68 -7.39 2.72 9.28
N HIS A 69 -6.15 3.06 9.63
CA HIS A 69 -5.38 4.09 8.93
C HIS A 69 -5.15 3.71 7.46
N VAL A 70 -4.69 2.49 7.20
CA VAL A 70 -4.48 1.99 5.83
C VAL A 70 -5.77 2.07 5.01
N ALA A 71 -6.90 1.61 5.58
CA ALA A 71 -8.18 1.64 4.90
C ALA A 71 -8.60 3.05 4.49
N ARG A 72 -8.42 4.02 5.38
CA ARG A 72 -8.71 5.42 5.12
C ARG A 72 -7.82 6.00 4.03
N GLU A 73 -6.50 5.81 4.12
CA GLU A 73 -5.56 6.37 3.14
C GLU A 73 -5.73 5.74 1.76
N ALA A 74 -5.92 4.43 1.66
CA ALA A 74 -6.20 3.75 0.39
C ALA A 74 -7.48 4.29 -0.26
N SER A 75 -8.55 4.46 0.53
CA SER A 75 -9.82 5.04 0.06
C SER A 75 -9.65 6.48 -0.40
N ALA A 76 -8.90 7.31 0.35
CA ALA A 76 -8.62 8.70 -0.02
C ALA A 76 -7.79 8.82 -1.31
N LEU A 77 -6.89 7.86 -1.55
CA LEU A 77 -6.15 7.71 -2.80
C LEU A 77 -7.01 7.12 -3.93
N GLY A 78 -8.26 6.73 -3.64
CA GLY A 78 -9.23 6.14 -4.56
C GLY A 78 -8.94 4.68 -4.91
N LEU A 79 -8.14 3.96 -4.13
CA LEU A 79 -7.79 2.57 -4.39
C LEU A 79 -8.79 1.62 -3.70
N PRO A 80 -9.19 0.51 -4.34
CA PRO A 80 -9.96 -0.53 -3.65
C PRO A 80 -9.19 -1.06 -2.44
N VAL A 81 -9.88 -1.27 -1.32
CA VAL A 81 -9.25 -1.76 -0.09
C VAL A 81 -10.07 -2.88 0.55
N VAL A 82 -9.36 -3.90 1.04
CA VAL A 82 -9.91 -5.00 1.82
C VAL A 82 -9.23 -5.03 3.17
N VAL A 83 -10.04 -5.09 4.22
CA VAL A 83 -9.58 -5.18 5.61
C VAL A 83 -9.96 -6.55 6.16
N GLY A 84 -8.94 -7.35 6.48
CA GLY A 84 -9.11 -8.58 7.25
C GLY A 84 -8.91 -8.33 8.74
N ARG A 85 -9.46 -9.21 9.57
CA ARG A 85 -9.25 -9.19 11.02
C ARG A 85 -9.20 -10.62 11.55
N GLN A 86 -8.37 -10.86 12.56
CA GLN A 86 -8.37 -12.12 13.27
C GLN A 86 -9.73 -12.35 13.95
N ALA A 87 -10.38 -13.47 13.64
CA ALA A 87 -11.57 -13.91 14.37
C ALA A 87 -11.17 -14.22 15.82
N ARG A 88 -11.95 -13.71 16.78
CA ARG A 88 -11.78 -14.01 18.20
C ARG A 88 -12.11 -15.46 18.50
#